data_AF-X1RA63-F1
#
_entry.id   AF-X1RA63-F1
#
_cell.length_a   1.000
_cell.length_b   1.000
_cell.length_c   1.000
_cell.angle_alpha   90.00
_cell.angle_beta   90.00
_cell.angle_gamma   90.00
#
_symmetry.space_group_name_H-M   'P 1'
#
loop_
_entity.id
_entity.type
_entity.pdbx_description
1 polymer ?
#
loop_
_entity_poly.entity_id
_entity_poly.type
_entity_poly.pdbx_seq_one_letter_code
_entity_poly.pdbx_strand_id
1 'polypeptide(L)'
;GLNSPLSVGKIVTDLFRIEQQLRDYNRNNTAQFSIITDGQKWRFYYSQTGGEFSQKCFKIIDIIENDLSDVINSLTLFLSKDEILSGNSKKEAERLLKLNQKQRALEDALPRAKRMISEYPFPSLPRALVEIASKLGFTISEEEAKEFAQQSTQKNAKKEKFPTKGKIISPQIKDMDKFPSDATYNLDSLLSMNITSSKPSKIVINTKEYDTKDWTGLCKKFVLFLLEDNYLTESNLPIYTYSGKDKYFIAKEAKHENPERDGKWVKVGNLFIDVKYNASSHVKNILKTLDSLNIKND
;
A
#
# COMPACT_ATOMS: atom_id res chain seq x y z
N GLY A 1 -34.46 18.33 -8.83
CA GLY A 1 -34.38 17.98 -7.40
C GLY A 1 -32.99 17.49 -7.11
N LEU A 2 -32.11 18.39 -6.69
CA LEU A 2 -30.75 18.10 -6.27
C LEU A 2 -30.74 18.02 -4.75
N ASN A 3 -30.40 16.86 -4.20
CA ASN A 3 -29.69 16.69 -2.92
C ASN A 3 -29.50 15.20 -2.67
N SER A 4 -28.29 14.71 -2.87
CA SER A 4 -27.81 13.50 -2.21
C SER A 4 -26.43 13.84 -1.67
N PRO A 5 -26.25 13.92 -0.34
CA PRO A 5 -24.94 14.16 0.23
C PRO A 5 -24.06 12.96 -0.11
N LEU A 6 -22.91 13.24 -0.74
CA LEU A 6 -21.82 12.29 -0.93
C LEU A 6 -21.50 11.69 0.44
N SER A 7 -21.98 10.48 0.67
CA SER A 7 -21.74 9.72 1.90
C SER A 7 -20.41 8.99 1.71
N VAL A 8 -19.55 9.05 2.71
CA VAL A 8 -18.25 8.35 2.75
C VAL A 8 -18.47 6.89 2.35
N GLY A 9 -17.75 6.39 1.33
CA GLY A 9 -17.83 5.00 0.85
C GLY A 9 -18.70 4.75 -0.38
N LYS A 10 -19.41 5.76 -0.95
CA LYS A 10 -20.30 5.57 -2.11
C LYS A 10 -19.65 5.64 -3.50
N ILE A 11 -18.36 5.96 -3.62
CA ILE A 11 -17.70 6.01 -4.95
C ILE A 11 -17.78 4.68 -5.70
N VAL A 12 -17.77 3.57 -4.96
CA VAL A 12 -17.69 2.23 -5.54
C VAL A 12 -18.98 1.82 -6.26
N THR A 13 -20.14 2.33 -5.81
CA THR A 13 -21.44 1.86 -6.28
C THR A 13 -21.87 2.45 -7.63
N ASP A 14 -21.24 3.54 -8.10
CA ASP A 14 -21.68 4.22 -9.33
C ASP A 14 -20.54 4.94 -10.10
N LEU A 15 -19.34 4.37 -10.05
CA LEU A 15 -18.13 4.98 -10.63
C LEU A 15 -18.27 5.28 -12.14
N PHE A 16 -18.90 4.39 -12.91
CA PHE A 16 -19.08 4.58 -14.35
C PHE A 16 -19.88 5.84 -14.68
N ARG A 17 -21.00 6.08 -13.98
CA ARG A 17 -21.81 7.28 -14.19
C ARG A 17 -21.06 8.54 -13.79
N ILE A 18 -20.30 8.50 -12.71
CA ILE A 18 -19.48 9.63 -12.23
C ILE A 18 -18.36 9.94 -13.24
N GLU A 19 -17.67 8.92 -13.76
CA GLU A 19 -16.65 9.06 -14.81
C GLU A 19 -17.24 9.64 -16.10
N GLN A 20 -18.44 9.20 -16.50
CA GLN A 20 -19.17 9.76 -17.63
C GLN A 20 -19.50 11.24 -17.42
N GLN A 21 -20.04 11.61 -16.26
CA GLN A 21 -20.33 13.00 -15.93
C GLN A 21 -19.07 13.87 -15.97
N LEU A 22 -17.96 13.38 -15.40
CA LEU A 22 -16.69 14.09 -15.37
C LEU A 22 -16.07 14.24 -16.76
N ARG A 23 -16.20 13.22 -17.63
CA ARG A 23 -15.83 13.31 -19.04
C ARG A 23 -16.62 14.40 -19.76
N ASP A 24 -17.92 14.42 -19.56
CA ASP A 24 -18.81 15.36 -20.25
C ASP A 24 -18.54 16.80 -19.77
N TYR A 25 -18.20 17.01 -18.49
CA TYR A 25 -17.73 18.29 -17.97
C TYR A 25 -16.40 18.73 -18.62
N ASN A 26 -15.44 17.81 -18.75
CA ASN A 26 -14.14 18.07 -19.36
C ASN A 26 -14.21 18.37 -20.88
N ARG A 27 -15.33 18.08 -21.56
CA ARG A 27 -15.51 18.47 -22.98
C ARG A 27 -15.58 19.99 -23.15
N ASN A 28 -16.19 20.69 -22.19
CA ASN A 28 -16.40 22.13 -22.25
C ASN A 28 -15.43 22.90 -21.34
N ASN A 29 -14.92 22.26 -20.28
CA ASN A 29 -14.00 22.86 -19.32
C ASN A 29 -12.74 22.00 -19.20
N THR A 30 -11.73 22.31 -20.01
CA THR A 30 -10.50 21.51 -20.07
C THR A 30 -9.65 21.75 -18.83
N ALA A 31 -9.69 20.81 -17.88
CA ALA A 31 -8.72 20.73 -16.81
C ALA A 31 -7.58 19.78 -17.20
N GLN A 32 -6.37 20.05 -16.69
CA GLN A 32 -5.25 19.13 -16.88
C GLN A 32 -5.52 17.81 -16.15
N PHE A 33 -5.81 17.90 -14.85
CA PHE A 33 -6.20 16.76 -14.02
C PHE A 33 -7.66 16.85 -13.62
N SER A 34 -8.28 15.70 -13.45
CA SER A 34 -9.61 15.58 -12.86
C SER A 34 -9.58 14.52 -11.77
N ILE A 35 -10.35 14.72 -10.70
CA ILE A 35 -10.28 13.89 -9.51
C ILE A 35 -11.68 13.49 -9.09
N ILE A 36 -11.87 12.21 -8.79
CA ILE A 36 -13.07 11.68 -8.15
C ILE A 36 -12.66 11.25 -6.73
N THR A 37 -13.34 11.79 -5.71
CA THR A 37 -13.05 11.43 -4.30
C THR A 37 -14.27 11.45 -3.38
N ASP A 38 -14.28 10.56 -2.38
CA ASP A 38 -15.24 10.47 -1.29
C ASP A 38 -14.58 10.78 0.07
N GLY A 39 -13.41 11.41 0.02
CA GLY A 39 -12.55 11.68 1.17
C GLY A 39 -11.56 10.55 1.43
N GLN A 40 -11.98 9.29 1.37
CA GLN A 40 -11.09 8.14 1.57
C GLN A 40 -10.39 7.72 0.27
N LYS A 41 -11.16 7.47 -0.79
CA LYS A 41 -10.65 7.00 -2.07
C LYS A 41 -10.56 8.13 -3.05
N TRP A 42 -9.38 8.34 -3.61
CA TRP A 42 -9.09 9.37 -4.59
C TRP A 42 -8.63 8.73 -5.90
N ARG A 43 -9.26 9.12 -7.00
CA ARG A 43 -8.92 8.65 -8.35
C ARG A 43 -8.52 9.84 -9.20
N PHE A 44 -7.31 9.80 -9.74
CA PHE A 44 -6.74 10.88 -10.54
C PHE A 44 -6.74 10.51 -12.02
N TYR A 45 -7.28 11.42 -12.83
CA TYR A 45 -7.43 11.28 -14.27
C TYR A 45 -6.65 12.35 -14.99
N TYR A 46 -5.97 11.97 -16.07
CA TYR A 46 -5.28 12.92 -16.94
C TYR A 46 -6.13 13.23 -18.17
N SER A 47 -6.96 14.26 -18.05
CA SER A 47 -8.11 14.51 -18.94
C SER A 47 -7.72 14.89 -20.37
N GLN A 48 -6.54 15.49 -20.57
CA GLN A 48 -6.03 15.97 -21.86
C GLN A 48 -5.52 14.87 -22.82
N THR A 49 -5.56 13.61 -22.40
CA THR A 49 -5.13 12.48 -23.25
C THR A 49 -6.26 11.93 -24.12
N GLY A 50 -5.93 11.23 -25.20
CA GLY A 50 -6.92 10.51 -26.03
C GLY A 50 -7.44 9.23 -25.35
N GLY A 51 -8.52 8.66 -25.89
CA GLY A 51 -9.08 7.38 -25.45
C GLY A 51 -10.21 7.47 -24.42
N GLU A 52 -10.69 6.31 -23.98
CA GLU A 52 -11.77 6.18 -23.00
C GLU A 52 -11.42 6.84 -21.67
N PHE A 53 -12.39 7.53 -21.06
CA PHE A 53 -12.11 8.33 -19.86
C PHE A 53 -11.60 7.49 -18.68
N SER A 54 -12.17 6.30 -18.48
CA SER A 54 -11.73 5.34 -17.47
C SER A 54 -10.27 4.91 -17.66
N GLN A 55 -9.79 4.91 -18.91
CA GLN A 55 -8.41 4.56 -19.24
C GLN A 55 -7.42 5.66 -18.87
N LYS A 56 -7.89 6.90 -18.70
CA LYS A 56 -7.10 8.08 -18.29
C LYS A 56 -6.76 8.11 -16.79
N CYS A 57 -7.28 7.16 -16.01
CA CYS A 57 -6.95 7.03 -14.59
C CYS A 57 -5.48 6.61 -14.42
N PHE A 58 -4.68 7.49 -13.82
CA PHE A 58 -3.24 7.26 -13.64
C PHE A 58 -2.85 6.94 -12.19
N LYS A 59 -3.65 7.35 -11.20
CA LYS A 59 -3.40 7.06 -9.78
C LYS A 59 -4.70 6.83 -9.03
N ILE A 60 -4.69 5.84 -8.14
CA ILE A 60 -5.72 5.62 -7.13
C ILE A 60 -5.03 5.66 -5.77
N ILE A 61 -5.63 6.38 -4.84
CA ILE A 61 -5.20 6.46 -3.45
C ILE A 61 -6.37 6.03 -2.58
N ASP A 62 -6.11 5.18 -1.59
CA ASP A 62 -7.02 4.94 -0.47
C ASP A 62 -6.28 5.39 0.79
N ILE A 63 -6.73 6.50 1.38
CA ILE A 63 -6.03 7.14 2.50
C ILE A 63 -5.87 6.19 3.69
N ILE A 64 -6.80 5.23 3.88
CA ILE A 64 -6.78 4.31 5.01
C ILE A 64 -5.90 3.09 4.70
N GLU A 65 -5.94 2.59 3.47
CA GLU A 65 -5.24 1.35 3.07
C GLU A 65 -3.81 1.60 2.56
N ASN A 66 -3.53 2.78 2.01
CA ASN A 66 -2.21 3.09 1.45
C ASN A 66 -1.25 3.63 2.51
N ASP A 67 0.04 3.53 2.19
CA ASP A 67 1.08 4.12 3.02
C ASP A 67 0.92 5.66 3.04
N LEU A 68 0.95 6.25 4.25
CA LEU A 68 0.68 7.67 4.42
C LEU A 68 1.75 8.53 3.74
N SER A 69 3.01 8.11 3.74
CA SER A 69 4.07 8.84 3.02
C SER A 69 3.83 8.77 1.50
N ASP A 70 3.40 7.63 0.97
CA ASP A 70 3.01 7.53 -0.45
C ASP A 70 1.78 8.39 -0.78
N VAL A 71 0.81 8.48 0.13
CA VAL A 71 -0.37 9.35 0.02
C VAL A 71 0.07 10.81 -0.04
N ILE A 72 0.86 11.28 0.94
CA ILE A 72 1.36 12.65 1.00
C ILE A 72 2.18 12.97 -0.24
N ASN A 73 3.14 12.11 -0.61
CA ASN A 73 3.96 12.31 -1.80
C ASN A 73 3.11 12.42 -3.06
N SER A 74 2.09 11.55 -3.21
CA SER A 74 1.20 11.60 -4.37
C SER A 74 0.35 12.87 -4.37
N LEU A 75 -0.21 13.27 -3.23
CA LEU A 75 -1.02 14.49 -3.12
C LEU A 75 -0.16 15.74 -3.39
N THR A 76 1.03 15.85 -2.79
CA THR A 76 1.96 16.95 -3.04
C THR A 76 2.37 17.00 -4.51
N LEU A 77 2.74 15.85 -5.09
CA LEU A 77 3.19 15.76 -6.48
C LEU A 77 2.11 16.13 -7.48
N PHE A 78 0.83 15.80 -7.23
CA PHE A 78 -0.24 16.03 -8.21
C PHE A 78 -1.12 17.25 -7.91
N LEU A 79 -1.06 17.84 -6.71
CA LEU A 79 -1.92 18.95 -6.30
C LEU A 79 -1.17 20.21 -5.89
N SER A 80 0.10 20.13 -5.52
CA SER A 80 0.82 21.35 -5.09
C SER A 80 1.05 22.28 -6.27
N LYS A 81 0.98 23.58 -5.98
CA LYS A 81 1.12 24.63 -7.00
C LYS A 81 2.49 24.57 -7.69
N ASP A 82 3.55 24.33 -6.93
CA ASP A 82 4.92 24.33 -7.45
C ASP A 82 5.17 23.15 -8.41
N GLU A 83 4.63 21.97 -8.08
CA GLU A 83 4.71 20.77 -8.93
C GLU A 83 3.92 20.92 -10.24
N ILE A 84 2.77 21.61 -10.17
CA ILE A 84 1.94 21.91 -11.34
C ILE A 84 2.64 22.94 -12.24
N LEU A 85 3.14 24.05 -11.67
CA LEU A 85 3.78 25.12 -12.44
C LEU A 85 5.11 24.70 -13.06
N SER A 86 5.88 23.86 -12.38
CA SER A 86 7.12 23.28 -12.93
C SER A 86 6.86 22.23 -14.02
N GLY A 87 5.62 21.76 -14.16
CA GLY A 87 5.23 20.71 -15.11
C GLY A 87 5.65 19.30 -14.67
N ASN A 88 6.20 19.13 -13.46
CA ASN A 88 6.62 17.83 -12.96
C ASN A 88 5.41 16.91 -12.72
N SER A 89 4.29 17.44 -12.20
CA SER A 89 3.04 16.68 -12.06
C SER A 89 2.58 16.09 -13.39
N LYS A 90 2.69 16.86 -14.48
CA LYS A 90 2.31 16.43 -15.83
C LYS A 90 3.15 15.25 -16.29
N LYS A 91 4.47 15.40 -16.20
CA LYS A 91 5.44 14.41 -16.62
C LYS A 91 5.23 13.09 -15.87
N GLU A 92 5.01 13.16 -14.57
CA GLU A 92 4.79 11.97 -13.76
C GLU A 92 3.43 11.32 -14.04
N ALA A 93 2.36 12.11 -14.20
CA ALA A 93 1.06 11.58 -14.58
C ALA A 93 1.11 10.85 -15.94
N GLU A 94 1.83 11.39 -16.91
CA GLU A 94 2.09 10.74 -18.21
C GLU A 94 2.86 9.43 -18.06
N ARG A 95 3.90 9.43 -17.21
CA ARG A 95 4.70 8.24 -16.92
C ARG A 95 3.85 7.14 -16.28
N LEU A 96 3.06 7.48 -15.27
CA LEU A 96 2.16 6.53 -14.58
C LEU A 96 1.06 6.03 -15.50
N LEU A 97 0.48 6.89 -16.34
CA LEU A 97 -0.54 6.49 -17.29
C LEU A 97 0.01 5.48 -18.29
N LYS A 98 1.20 5.72 -18.86
CA LYS A 98 1.89 4.78 -19.76
C LYS A 98 2.18 3.45 -19.07
N LEU A 99 2.62 3.47 -17.81
CA LEU A 99 2.86 2.27 -17.02
C LEU A 99 1.57 1.46 -16.82
N ASN A 100 0.46 2.13 -16.47
CA ASN A 100 -0.84 1.47 -16.28
C ASN A 100 -1.40 0.92 -17.60
N GLN A 101 -1.16 1.59 -18.73
CA GLN A 101 -1.55 1.10 -20.05
C GLN A 101 -0.72 -0.14 -20.44
N LYS A 102 0.60 -0.11 -20.24
CA LYS A 102 1.50 -1.26 -20.46
C LYS A 102 1.08 -2.45 -19.60
N GLN A 103 0.81 -2.23 -18.31
CA GLN A 103 0.35 -3.28 -17.40
C GLN A 103 -0.97 -3.92 -17.86
N ARG A 104 -1.97 -3.12 -18.25
CA ARG A 104 -3.25 -3.63 -18.77
C ARG A 104 -3.06 -4.41 -20.06
N ALA A 105 -2.24 -3.91 -20.98
CA ALA A 105 -1.93 -4.62 -22.21
C ALA A 105 -1.30 -6.00 -21.96
N LEU A 106 -0.43 -6.12 -20.95
CA LEU A 106 0.15 -7.41 -20.53
C LEU A 106 -0.88 -8.35 -19.89
N GLU A 107 -1.79 -7.80 -19.07
CA GLU A 107 -2.89 -8.56 -18.45
C GLU A 107 -3.85 -9.10 -19.52
N ASP A 108 -4.20 -8.29 -20.52
CA ASP A 108 -5.02 -8.68 -21.67
C ASP A 108 -4.30 -9.65 -22.62
N ALA A 109 -2.97 -9.53 -22.72
CA ALA A 109 -2.14 -10.42 -23.52
C ALA A 109 -1.96 -11.79 -22.87
N LEU A 110 -2.03 -11.90 -21.54
CA LEU A 110 -1.71 -13.13 -20.82
C LEU A 110 -2.58 -14.33 -21.22
N PRO A 111 -3.92 -14.23 -21.35
CA PRO A 111 -4.74 -15.33 -21.84
C PRO A 111 -4.39 -15.74 -23.27
N ARG A 112 -4.03 -14.78 -24.13
CA ARG A 112 -3.65 -15.05 -25.53
C ARG A 112 -2.29 -15.72 -25.62
N ALA A 113 -1.33 -15.24 -24.83
CA ALA A 113 0.01 -15.82 -24.74
C ALA A 113 -0.04 -17.27 -24.23
N LYS A 114 -0.93 -17.57 -23.27
CA LYS A 114 -1.19 -18.95 -22.81
C LYS A 114 -1.78 -19.88 -23.87
N ARG A 115 -2.46 -19.35 -24.89
CA ARG A 115 -2.89 -20.18 -26.04
C ARG A 115 -1.74 -20.40 -27.00
N MET A 116 -0.95 -19.35 -27.27
CA MET A 116 0.22 -19.44 -28.15
C MET A 116 1.24 -20.48 -27.68
N ILE A 117 1.45 -20.66 -26.37
CA ILE A 117 2.37 -21.71 -25.88
C ILE A 117 1.86 -23.14 -26.15
N SER A 118 0.59 -23.31 -26.47
CA SER A 118 -0.05 -24.60 -26.76
C SER A 118 -0.23 -24.84 -28.26
N GLU A 119 0.13 -23.88 -29.10
CA GLU A 119 0.03 -23.92 -30.55
C GLU A 119 1.43 -23.79 -31.16
N TYR A 120 1.70 -24.46 -32.28
CA TYR A 120 2.98 -24.31 -32.99
C TYR A 120 3.19 -22.82 -33.37
N PRO A 121 4.36 -22.20 -33.13
CA PRO A 121 5.67 -22.79 -32.89
C PRO A 121 6.05 -23.02 -31.40
N PHE A 122 5.08 -23.05 -30.49
CA PHE A 122 5.27 -23.25 -29.05
C PHE A 122 6.30 -22.28 -28.43
N PRO A 123 6.17 -20.95 -28.66
CA PRO A 123 7.06 -19.99 -28.04
C PRO A 123 6.97 -20.07 -26.51
N SER A 124 8.03 -19.62 -25.82
CA SER A 124 7.97 -19.45 -24.37
C SER A 124 6.94 -18.37 -24.00
N LEU A 125 6.33 -18.48 -22.81
CA LEU A 125 5.35 -17.50 -22.34
C LEU A 125 5.88 -16.04 -22.35
N PRO A 126 7.13 -15.75 -21.92
CA PRO A 126 7.69 -14.41 -22.06
C PRO A 126 7.78 -13.93 -23.51
N ARG A 127 8.20 -14.80 -24.44
CA ARG A 127 8.30 -14.46 -25.86
C ARG A 127 6.94 -14.21 -26.51
N ALA A 128 5.93 -15.00 -26.15
CA ALA A 128 4.55 -14.78 -26.59
C ALA A 128 3.98 -13.45 -26.05
N LEU A 129 4.29 -13.09 -24.81
CA LEU A 129 3.90 -11.79 -24.23
C LEU A 129 4.56 -10.62 -24.95
N VAL A 130 5.87 -10.71 -25.26
CA VAL A 130 6.59 -9.68 -26.04
C VAL A 130 5.95 -9.48 -27.41
N GLU A 131 5.63 -10.57 -28.10
CA GLU A 131 5.03 -10.53 -29.43
C GLU A 131 3.65 -9.87 -29.41
N ILE A 132 2.79 -10.25 -28.46
CA ILE A 132 1.44 -9.70 -28.35
C ILE A 132 1.48 -8.23 -27.89
N ALA A 133 2.32 -7.89 -26.91
CA ALA A 133 2.48 -6.51 -26.44
C ALA A 133 3.00 -5.59 -27.56
N SER A 134 3.92 -6.06 -28.40
CA SER A 134 4.42 -5.31 -29.55
C SER A 134 3.30 -5.04 -30.58
N LYS A 135 2.42 -6.03 -30.84
CA LYS A 135 1.24 -5.84 -31.69
C LYS A 135 0.24 -4.83 -31.11
N LEU A 136 0.25 -4.64 -29.79
CA LEU A 136 -0.55 -3.63 -29.08
C LEU A 136 0.17 -2.28 -28.96
N GLY A 137 1.36 -2.12 -29.55
CA GLY A 137 2.13 -0.87 -29.55
C GLY A 137 3.02 -0.65 -28.33
N PHE A 138 3.28 -1.69 -27.52
CA PHE A 138 4.14 -1.61 -26.34
C PHE A 138 5.45 -2.36 -26.54
N THR A 139 6.57 -1.69 -26.31
CA THR A 139 7.90 -2.31 -26.26
C THR A 139 8.18 -2.84 -24.85
N ILE A 140 8.41 -4.14 -24.73
CA ILE A 140 8.76 -4.81 -23.47
C ILE A 140 9.96 -5.74 -23.72
N SER A 141 10.83 -5.93 -22.73
CA SER A 141 11.91 -6.92 -22.82
C SER A 141 11.41 -8.32 -22.44
N GLU A 142 12.14 -9.37 -22.83
CA GLU A 142 11.82 -10.74 -22.41
C GLU A 142 11.95 -10.92 -20.89
N GLU A 143 12.88 -10.20 -20.25
CA GLU A 143 13.05 -10.16 -18.80
C GLU A 143 11.84 -9.52 -18.10
N GLU A 144 11.38 -8.37 -18.60
CA GLU A 144 10.16 -7.73 -18.09
C GLU A 144 8.94 -8.65 -18.24
N ALA A 145 8.81 -9.34 -19.37
CA ALA A 145 7.75 -10.29 -19.62
C ALA A 145 7.84 -11.52 -18.70
N LYS A 146 9.06 -11.98 -18.40
CA LYS A 146 9.32 -13.09 -17.47
C LYS A 146 8.95 -12.71 -16.03
N GLU A 147 9.35 -11.53 -15.56
CA GLU A 147 8.97 -11.01 -14.25
C GLU A 147 7.45 -10.90 -14.12
N PHE A 148 6.77 -10.36 -15.13
CA PHE A 148 5.32 -10.27 -15.16
C PHE A 148 4.64 -11.66 -15.13
N ALA A 149 5.13 -12.63 -15.90
CA ALA A 149 4.59 -13.99 -15.94
C ALA A 149 4.72 -14.70 -14.56
N GLN A 150 5.84 -14.50 -13.87
CA GLN A 150 6.06 -15.04 -12.53
C GLN A 150 5.11 -14.39 -11.50
N GLN A 151 4.95 -13.07 -11.55
CA GLN A 151 4.06 -12.34 -10.66
C GLN A 151 2.57 -12.67 -10.90
N SER A 152 2.15 -12.83 -12.14
CA SER A 152 0.76 -13.18 -12.49
C SER A 152 0.39 -14.61 -12.08
N THR A 153 1.34 -15.54 -12.08
CA THR A 153 1.15 -16.90 -11.55
C THR A 153 0.94 -16.89 -10.03
N GLN A 154 1.65 -16.01 -9.30
CA GLN A 154 1.46 -15.82 -7.86
C GLN A 154 0.16 -15.09 -7.50
N LYS A 155 -0.30 -14.15 -8.34
CA LYS A 155 -1.57 -13.42 -8.16
C LYS A 155 -2.82 -14.29 -8.40
N ASN A 156 -2.77 -15.26 -9.31
CA ASN A 156 -3.91 -16.17 -9.54
C ASN A 156 -4.25 -17.07 -8.34
N ALA A 157 -3.35 -17.20 -7.35
CA ALA A 157 -3.61 -17.88 -6.08
C ALA A 157 -4.29 -17.00 -5.02
N LYS A 158 -4.46 -15.70 -5.26
CA LYS A 158 -5.13 -14.74 -4.36
C LYS A 158 -5.98 -13.78 -5.19
N LYS A 159 -7.27 -14.09 -5.40
CA LYS A 159 -8.19 -13.23 -6.16
C LYS A 159 -8.38 -11.86 -5.50
N GLU A 160 -8.10 -10.84 -6.32
CA GLU A 160 -8.43 -9.40 -6.29
C GLU A 160 -8.04 -8.51 -5.09
N LYS A 161 -7.04 -7.62 -5.32
CA LYS A 161 -7.17 -6.15 -5.35
C LYS A 161 -6.09 -5.58 -6.31
N PHE A 162 -6.39 -4.47 -6.97
CA PHE A 162 -5.58 -3.78 -8.00
C PHE A 162 -4.06 -3.72 -7.69
N PRO A 163 -3.16 -3.74 -8.71
CA PRO A 163 -1.73 -3.76 -8.46
C PRO A 163 -1.20 -2.41 -7.95
N THR A 164 -0.97 -2.30 -6.63
CA THR A 164 -0.16 -1.21 -6.03
C THR A 164 1.31 -1.62 -5.89
N LYS A 165 1.92 -2.13 -6.95
CA LYS A 165 3.38 -2.35 -7.00
C LYS A 165 3.92 -2.09 -8.39
N GLY A 166 4.01 -0.82 -8.76
CA GLY A 166 5.09 -0.36 -9.63
C GLY A 166 6.21 0.14 -8.74
N LYS A 167 7.41 -0.44 -8.86
CA LYS A 167 8.64 0.19 -8.36
C LYS A 167 8.71 1.56 -9.04
N ILE A 168 8.41 2.62 -8.30
CA ILE A 168 8.84 3.96 -8.71
C ILE A 168 10.36 3.90 -8.59
N ILE A 169 11.05 3.88 -9.74
CA ILE A 169 12.43 4.32 -9.77
C ILE A 169 12.34 5.79 -9.37
N SER A 170 12.69 6.07 -8.12
CA SER A 170 12.85 7.43 -7.61
C SER A 170 13.74 8.19 -8.59
N PRO A 171 13.33 9.37 -9.11
CA PRO A 171 14.28 10.26 -9.72
C PRO A 171 15.41 10.50 -8.71
N GLN A 172 16.64 10.31 -9.14
CA GLN A 172 17.82 10.63 -8.33
C GLN A 172 17.76 12.11 -7.97
N ILE A 173 17.33 12.41 -6.73
CA ILE A 173 17.53 13.72 -6.12
C ILE A 173 19.01 13.77 -5.76
N LYS A 174 19.75 14.63 -6.48
CA LYS A 174 21.08 15.08 -6.06
C LYS A 174 20.92 15.81 -4.74
N ASP A 175 21.66 15.36 -3.74
CA ASP A 175 22.08 16.06 -2.52
C ASP A 175 21.04 17.02 -1.93
N MET A 176 20.12 16.47 -1.14
CA MET A 176 19.55 17.20 0.00
C MET A 176 19.65 16.30 1.23
N ASP A 177 20.59 16.70 2.09
CA ASP A 177 20.87 16.34 3.48
C ASP A 177 20.38 14.99 4.05
N LYS A 178 21.35 14.22 4.53
CA LYS A 178 21.20 13.05 5.41
C LYS A 178 20.35 13.45 6.65
N PHE A 179 19.14 12.92 6.76
CA PHE A 179 18.41 12.94 8.03
C PHE A 179 19.03 11.94 9.02
N PRO A 180 19.21 12.29 10.31
CA PRO A 180 19.88 11.44 11.28
C PRO A 180 19.05 10.22 11.69
N SER A 181 19.73 9.11 11.99
CA SER A 181 19.16 7.77 12.15
C SER A 181 18.70 7.39 13.57
N ASP A 182 18.35 8.35 14.43
CA ASP A 182 18.08 8.11 15.86
C ASP A 182 16.69 8.59 16.30
N ALA A 183 15.64 7.87 15.90
CA ALA A 183 14.29 8.19 16.31
C ALA A 183 13.93 7.54 17.66
N THR A 184 13.62 8.38 18.65
CA THR A 184 13.05 7.99 19.94
C THR A 184 11.53 8.12 19.90
N TYR A 185 10.82 7.06 20.30
CA TYR A 185 9.35 7.03 20.32
C TYR A 185 8.84 6.94 21.75
N ASN A 186 7.80 7.68 22.10
CA ASN A 186 7.02 7.49 23.33
C ASN A 186 5.62 6.98 22.99
N LEU A 187 4.82 6.66 24.01
CA LEU A 187 3.46 6.12 23.80
C LEU A 187 2.56 7.11 23.04
N ASP A 188 2.66 8.41 23.31
CA ASP A 188 1.92 9.47 22.61
C ASP A 188 2.31 9.63 21.12
N SER A 189 3.58 9.46 20.79
CA SER A 189 4.09 9.47 19.41
C SER A 189 3.63 8.23 18.63
N LEU A 190 3.43 7.10 19.31
CA LEU A 190 2.83 5.90 18.70
C LEU A 190 1.31 6.05 18.52
N LEU A 191 0.62 6.69 19.47
CA LEU A 191 -0.81 6.98 19.45
C LEU A 191 -1.20 8.02 18.39
N SER A 192 -0.36 9.02 18.16
CA SER A 192 -0.57 10.06 17.14
C SER A 192 -0.20 9.62 15.71
N MET A 193 0.27 8.38 15.53
CA MET A 193 0.72 7.81 14.25
C MET A 193 1.76 8.67 13.48
N ASN A 194 2.46 9.58 14.14
CA ASN A 194 3.44 10.45 13.50
C ASN A 194 4.79 9.74 13.38
N ILE A 195 4.80 8.68 12.58
CA ILE A 195 5.92 7.74 12.49
C ILE A 195 6.67 8.00 11.20
N THR A 196 7.90 8.45 11.37
CA THR A 196 8.83 8.66 10.27
C THR A 196 9.32 7.30 9.76
N SER A 197 9.75 7.22 8.50
CA SER A 197 10.35 6.01 7.88
C SER A 197 11.68 5.57 8.51
N SER A 198 12.01 6.07 9.70
CA SER A 198 13.23 5.83 10.45
C SER A 198 13.17 4.50 11.20
N LYS A 199 14.34 3.88 11.40
CA LYS A 199 14.47 2.71 12.27
C LYS A 199 14.41 3.20 13.72
N PRO A 200 13.52 2.66 14.57
CA PRO A 200 13.49 3.04 15.97
C PRO A 200 14.78 2.56 16.63
N SER A 201 15.46 3.47 17.32
CA SER A 201 16.62 3.16 18.16
C SER A 201 16.26 3.09 19.65
N LYS A 202 15.14 3.72 20.06
CA LYS A 202 14.70 3.75 21.45
C LYS A 202 13.18 3.89 21.58
N ILE A 203 12.59 3.27 22.61
CA ILE A 203 11.20 3.51 23.05
C ILE A 203 11.17 3.93 24.53
N VAL A 204 10.38 4.94 24.86
CA VAL A 204 10.16 5.44 26.24
C VAL A 204 8.75 5.09 26.67
N ILE A 205 8.60 4.33 27.77
CA ILE A 205 7.31 3.94 28.35
C ILE A 205 7.34 4.30 29.84
N ASN A 206 6.37 5.09 30.32
CA ASN A 206 6.28 5.53 31.72
C ASN A 206 7.62 6.04 32.28
N THR A 207 8.32 6.90 31.54
CA THR A 207 9.66 7.46 31.84
C THR A 207 10.83 6.48 31.83
N LYS A 208 10.61 5.18 31.61
CA LYS A 208 11.67 4.18 31.40
C LYS A 208 12.06 4.13 29.93
N GLU A 209 13.35 4.13 29.66
CA GLU A 209 13.91 4.03 28.31
C GLU A 209 14.31 2.59 27.98
N TYR A 210 13.95 2.13 26.78
CA TYR A 210 14.32 0.82 26.26
C TYR A 210 14.98 0.96 24.90
N ASP A 211 16.25 0.55 24.81
CA ASP A 211 16.97 0.52 23.54
C ASP A 211 16.41 -0.57 22.62
N THR A 212 16.35 -0.25 21.33
CA THR A 212 15.93 -1.15 20.25
C THR A 212 16.77 -0.91 19.00
N LYS A 213 16.73 -1.83 18.03
CA LYS A 213 17.46 -1.73 16.76
C LYS A 213 16.54 -1.66 15.55
N ASP A 214 15.29 -2.06 15.73
CA ASP A 214 14.26 -2.13 14.69
C ASP A 214 12.86 -2.23 15.33
N TRP A 215 11.83 -2.24 14.48
CA TRP A 215 10.43 -2.35 14.90
C TRP A 215 10.12 -3.67 15.61
N THR A 216 10.86 -4.73 15.30
CA THR A 216 10.74 -6.02 15.99
C THR A 216 11.24 -5.91 17.43
N GLY A 217 12.40 -5.29 17.65
CA GLY A 217 12.95 -5.02 18.98
C GLY A 217 12.02 -4.15 19.81
N LEU A 218 11.42 -3.12 19.19
CA LEU A 218 10.48 -2.23 19.84
C LEU A 218 9.25 -3.00 20.33
N CYS A 219 8.65 -3.82 19.47
CA CYS A 219 7.48 -4.63 19.85
C CYS A 219 7.79 -5.61 20.99
N LYS A 220 8.98 -6.22 20.99
CA LYS A 220 9.41 -7.11 22.08
C LYS A 220 9.50 -6.36 23.40
N LYS A 221 10.10 -5.17 23.40
CA LYS A 221 10.23 -4.33 24.60
C LYS A 221 8.87 -3.86 25.11
N PHE A 222 7.98 -3.48 24.21
CA PHE A 222 6.60 -3.12 24.54
C PHE A 222 5.84 -4.27 25.22
N VAL A 223 5.85 -5.48 24.65
CA VAL A 223 5.15 -6.63 25.26
C VAL A 223 5.81 -7.08 26.57
N LEU A 224 7.14 -6.99 26.67
CA LEU A 224 7.85 -7.27 27.91
C LEU A 224 7.42 -6.31 29.03
N PHE A 225 7.31 -5.01 28.73
CA PHE A 225 6.76 -4.02 29.66
C PHE A 225 5.35 -4.39 30.13
N LEU A 226 4.45 -4.79 29.21
CA LEU A 226 3.09 -5.18 29.57
C LEU A 226 3.06 -6.39 30.51
N LEU A 227 4.00 -7.32 30.38
CA LEU A 227 4.14 -8.48 31.26
C LEU A 227 4.71 -8.10 32.63
N GLU A 228 5.77 -7.29 32.66
CA GLU A 228 6.46 -6.88 33.90
C GLU A 228 5.57 -6.02 34.80
N ASP A 229 4.78 -5.13 34.20
CA ASP A 229 3.87 -4.22 34.92
C ASP A 229 2.45 -4.82 35.10
N ASN A 230 2.27 -6.13 34.83
CA ASN A 230 1.01 -6.88 34.99
C ASN A 230 -0.19 -6.36 34.17
N TYR A 231 0.04 -5.58 33.11
CA TYR A 231 -1.00 -5.17 32.17
C TYR A 231 -1.46 -6.30 31.25
N LEU A 232 -0.61 -7.31 31.02
CA LEU A 232 -0.90 -8.45 30.16
C LEU A 232 -0.71 -9.76 30.94
N THR A 233 -1.77 -10.54 31.07
CA THR A 233 -1.77 -11.87 31.70
C THR A 233 -2.32 -12.94 30.75
N GLU A 234 -2.23 -14.22 31.13
CA GLU A 234 -2.80 -15.31 30.32
C GLU A 234 -4.31 -15.15 30.06
N SER A 235 -5.04 -14.52 30.99
CA SER A 235 -6.48 -14.28 30.86
C SER A 235 -6.85 -13.31 29.74
N ASN A 236 -5.88 -12.52 29.27
CA ASN A 236 -6.07 -11.54 28.19
C ASN A 236 -5.82 -12.13 26.79
N LEU A 237 -5.36 -13.38 26.70
CA LEU A 237 -4.96 -14.00 25.44
C LEU A 237 -6.13 -14.72 24.74
N PRO A 238 -6.11 -14.80 23.39
CA PRO A 238 -5.13 -14.22 22.48
C PRO A 238 -5.38 -12.74 22.20
N ILE A 239 -4.31 -11.98 22.00
CA ILE A 239 -4.41 -10.62 21.45
C ILE A 239 -4.40 -10.72 19.93
N TYR A 240 -5.48 -10.27 19.31
CA TYR A 240 -5.62 -10.26 17.85
C TYR A 240 -4.78 -9.14 17.22
N THR A 241 -4.38 -9.34 15.96
CA THR A 241 -3.76 -8.29 15.17
C THR A 241 -4.76 -7.17 14.85
N TYR A 242 -4.26 -6.02 14.40
CA TYR A 242 -5.08 -4.89 13.97
C TYR A 242 -6.06 -5.23 12.84
N SER A 243 -5.76 -6.24 12.00
CA SER A 243 -6.61 -6.65 10.88
C SER A 243 -7.85 -7.43 11.32
N GLY A 244 -7.99 -7.74 12.61
CA GLY A 244 -9.16 -8.42 13.16
C GLY A 244 -9.05 -9.95 13.12
N LYS A 245 -10.18 -10.59 13.46
CA LYS A 245 -10.30 -12.01 13.81
C LYS A 245 -9.60 -12.91 12.78
N ASP A 246 -8.91 -13.92 13.30
CA ASP A 246 -8.16 -14.99 12.59
C ASP A 246 -6.63 -14.85 12.58
N LYS A 247 -6.07 -13.75 13.10
CA LYS A 247 -4.62 -13.62 13.33
C LYS A 247 -4.30 -13.12 14.72
N TYR A 248 -3.35 -13.79 15.36
CA TYR A 248 -2.87 -13.42 16.68
C TYR A 248 -1.60 -12.58 16.56
N PHE A 249 -1.56 -11.48 17.29
CA PHE A 249 -0.36 -10.68 17.50
C PHE A 249 0.41 -11.19 18.72
N ILE A 250 -0.28 -11.52 19.80
CA ILE A 250 0.29 -12.11 21.03
C ILE A 250 -0.52 -13.34 21.44
N ALA A 251 0.17 -14.45 21.68
CA ALA A 251 -0.47 -15.72 22.04
C ALA A 251 0.39 -16.54 23.02
N LYS A 252 -0.25 -17.49 23.72
CA LYS A 252 0.41 -18.43 24.64
C LYS A 252 1.30 -19.45 23.89
N GLU A 253 0.94 -19.76 22.66
CA GLU A 253 1.65 -20.67 21.77
C GLU A 253 1.75 -20.02 20.39
N ALA A 254 2.80 -20.35 19.63
CA ALA A 254 2.94 -19.94 18.24
C ALA A 254 1.85 -20.62 17.38
N LYS A 255 0.68 -19.98 17.26
CA LYS A 255 -0.48 -20.51 16.53
C LYS A 255 -0.91 -19.56 15.42
N HIS A 256 -0.80 -20.07 14.19
CA HIS A 256 -1.60 -19.68 13.04
C HIS A 256 -2.12 -20.97 12.39
N GLU A 257 -3.18 -20.89 11.58
CA GLU A 257 -3.74 -22.06 10.86
C GLU A 257 -2.68 -22.72 9.94
N ASN A 258 -1.66 -21.95 9.49
CA ASN A 258 -0.46 -22.47 8.83
C ASN A 258 0.84 -21.86 9.40
N PRO A 259 1.60 -22.60 10.24
CA PRO A 259 2.81 -22.11 10.92
C PRO A 259 3.94 -21.64 9.99
N GLU A 260 4.07 -22.24 8.80
CA GLU A 260 5.16 -21.92 7.86
C GLU A 260 4.85 -20.70 6.97
N ARG A 261 3.59 -20.29 6.89
CA ARG A 261 3.13 -19.24 5.98
C ARG A 261 2.67 -17.96 6.67
N ASP A 262 2.21 -18.02 7.91
CA ASP A 262 1.35 -16.95 8.43
C ASP A 262 1.91 -16.09 9.58
N GLY A 263 3.10 -16.38 10.12
CA GLY A 263 3.73 -15.51 11.12
C GLY A 263 5.22 -15.76 11.31
N LYS A 264 5.92 -14.79 11.91
CA LYS A 264 7.30 -14.95 12.41
C LYS A 264 7.22 -14.81 13.92
N TRP A 265 7.06 -15.92 14.62
CA TRP A 265 6.89 -15.93 16.07
C TRP A 265 8.21 -15.78 16.80
N VAL A 266 8.26 -14.89 17.78
CA VAL A 266 9.38 -14.75 18.72
C VAL A 266 8.87 -14.85 20.13
N LYS A 267 9.55 -15.66 20.96
CA LYS A 267 9.25 -15.79 22.39
C LYS A 267 9.69 -14.54 23.15
N VAL A 268 8.80 -14.01 24.00
CA VAL A 268 9.05 -12.91 24.93
C VAL A 268 8.42 -13.28 26.27
N GLY A 269 9.25 -13.49 27.30
CA GLY A 269 8.79 -14.06 28.56
C GLY A 269 8.21 -15.46 28.37
N ASN A 270 6.99 -15.67 28.86
CA ASN A 270 6.19 -16.89 28.68
C ASN A 270 5.28 -16.86 27.43
N LEU A 271 5.28 -15.77 26.65
CA LEU A 271 4.39 -15.59 25.49
C LEU A 271 5.13 -15.59 24.15
N PHE A 272 4.37 -15.67 23.07
CA PHE A 272 4.83 -15.56 21.69
C PHE A 272 4.24 -14.32 21.02
N ILE A 273 5.07 -13.59 20.28
CA ILE A 273 4.68 -12.40 19.52
C ILE A 273 4.96 -12.65 18.04
N ASP A 274 3.99 -12.36 17.18
CA ASP A 274 4.21 -12.34 15.74
C ASP A 274 4.88 -11.03 15.33
N VAL A 275 6.04 -11.13 14.68
CA VAL A 275 6.83 -9.96 14.24
C VAL A 275 6.90 -9.84 12.72
N LYS A 276 6.06 -10.57 11.97
CA LYS A 276 6.00 -10.52 10.50
C LYS A 276 5.23 -9.29 10.02
N TYR A 277 5.68 -8.11 10.39
CA TYR A 277 4.98 -6.86 10.14
C TYR A 277 5.91 -5.79 9.59
N ASN A 278 5.37 -4.88 8.77
CA ASN A 278 6.04 -3.63 8.43
C ASN A 278 5.90 -2.64 9.61
N ALA A 279 6.63 -1.52 9.57
CA ALA A 279 6.61 -0.50 10.61
C ALA A 279 5.19 -0.06 11.03
N SER A 280 4.36 0.28 10.05
CA SER A 280 2.96 0.68 10.28
C SER A 280 2.13 -0.42 10.95
N SER A 281 2.30 -1.67 10.51
CA SER A 281 1.56 -2.82 11.07
C SER A 281 2.00 -3.14 12.49
N HIS A 282 3.28 -2.98 12.83
CA HIS A 282 3.77 -3.10 14.20
C HIS A 282 3.06 -2.10 15.12
N VAL A 283 2.92 -0.85 14.68
CA VAL A 283 2.29 0.22 15.45
C VAL A 283 0.81 -0.04 15.61
N LYS A 284 0.10 -0.37 14.52
CA LYS A 284 -1.33 -0.71 14.58
C LYS A 284 -1.58 -1.88 15.53
N ASN A 285 -0.70 -2.88 15.57
CA ASN A 285 -0.78 -3.99 16.51
C ASN A 285 -0.54 -3.55 17.97
N ILE A 286 0.41 -2.64 18.22
CA ILE A 286 0.64 -2.04 19.54
C ILE A 286 -0.62 -1.30 20.01
N LEU A 287 -1.19 -0.43 19.18
CA LEU A 287 -2.41 0.32 19.50
C LEU A 287 -3.58 -0.62 19.76
N LYS A 288 -3.77 -1.63 18.90
CA LYS A 288 -4.82 -2.63 19.08
C LYS A 288 -4.65 -3.40 20.40
N THR A 289 -3.41 -3.65 20.82
CA THR A 289 -3.10 -4.31 22.09
C THR A 289 -3.52 -3.42 23.26
N LEU A 290 -3.15 -2.13 23.24
CA LEU A 290 -3.56 -1.17 24.28
C LEU A 290 -5.09 -1.07 24.38
N ASP A 291 -5.76 -0.94 23.23
CA ASP A 291 -7.24 -0.93 23.15
C ASP A 291 -7.84 -2.20 23.74
N SER A 292 -7.28 -3.38 23.41
CA SER A 292 -7.80 -4.67 23.89
C SER A 292 -7.59 -4.88 25.39
N LEU A 293 -6.58 -4.23 25.97
CA LEU A 293 -6.28 -4.26 27.39
C LEU A 293 -6.94 -3.10 28.15
N ASN A 294 -7.67 -2.23 27.45
CA ASN A 294 -8.30 -1.02 27.98
C ASN A 294 -7.32 -0.12 28.76
N ILE A 295 -6.07 -0.06 28.31
CA ILE A 295 -5.03 0.80 28.89
C ILE A 295 -5.18 2.17 28.26
N LYS A 296 -5.59 3.15 29.08
CA LYS A 296 -5.66 4.56 28.68
C LYS A 296 -4.32 5.24 28.99
N ASN A 297 -3.92 6.17 28.14
CA ASN A 297 -2.80 7.04 28.44
C ASN A 297 -3.32 8.22 29.25
N ASP A 298 -2.81 8.40 30.47
CA ASP A 298 -3.01 9.60 31.29
C ASP A 298 -1.91 10.62 31.00
#